data_AF-A0A257H5P6-F1
#
_entry.id   AF-A0A257H5P6-F1
#
_cell.length_a   1.000
_cell.length_b   1.000
_cell.length_c   1.000
_cell.angle_alpha   90.00
_cell.angle_beta   90.00
_cell.angle_gamma   90.00
#
_symmetry.space_group_name_H-M   'P 1'
#
loop_
_entity.id
_entity.type
_entity.pdbx_description
1 polymer ?
#
loop_
_entity_poly.entity_id
_entity_poly.type
_entity_poly.pdbx_seq_one_letter_code
_entity_poly.pdbx_strand_id
1 'polypeptide(L)'
;GVVFWGHAPNSQTRGLEMKRAMDKLDLLVVIDPYPSATAAMAAMPGKDEDKNPNRAVYLLPAATQFETSGSCTASNRSLQWREKVIEPLWESRSDHMIMQQFADKLGFGKELSKNFKMQKVKGMDEPMPEDILREINRSVWTIGYTGQTPERLKAHMRNMHLFDVKTLRSKGGIDKETGYDTTGDYFGLPWPCWGTAELKHPGSPNLYDTSKHVMDGGGNFRANFGVEREGKSLLAADGSHSLGADITTGYPEFDHVLVKKLGWWDELTEAEQKAAEGKNWKTDSSGGIIRVVMKNHGCHPFGNAKARAVVWNFPDAIPQHREPLYGTRPDLAAKYPTHDDKKAFWRLPTLYKTVQQKNIADKVYEKFPLIMTSGRLVEYEGGGEETRSNPWLAELQQEMFIEINPKVAAEKGIRNGERAWVSTPTGARLNVQAMVTERVGPDTVFMPFHFSGRWQGEDMLAYYPAGAAPIVRGEAINTATTYGYDSVTMMQETKTTVCNVERA
;
A
#
# COMPACT_ATOMS: atom_id res chain seq x y z
N GLY A 1 -0.53 1.19 -23.75
CA GLY A 1 -1.67 0.57 -23.04
C GLY A 1 -1.47 0.65 -21.53
N VAL A 2 -2.51 0.38 -20.76
CA VAL A 2 -2.52 0.36 -19.28
C VAL A 2 -3.21 -0.91 -18.79
N VAL A 3 -2.73 -1.49 -17.70
CA VAL A 3 -3.39 -2.61 -16.99
C VAL A 3 -3.82 -2.12 -15.61
N PHE A 4 -5.12 -2.19 -15.33
CA PHE A 4 -5.68 -2.03 -13.98
C PHE A 4 -5.90 -3.43 -13.40
N TRP A 5 -5.06 -3.82 -12.44
CA TRP A 5 -5.09 -5.15 -11.83
C TRP A 5 -5.39 -5.01 -10.34
N GLY A 6 -6.60 -5.41 -9.91
CA GLY A 6 -7.06 -5.27 -8.53
C GLY A 6 -6.99 -3.83 -8.02
N HIS A 7 -7.26 -2.85 -8.89
CA HIS A 7 -7.13 -1.44 -8.57
C HIS A 7 -8.38 -0.66 -8.96
N ALA A 8 -8.87 0.15 -8.02
CA ALA A 8 -10.05 0.97 -8.20
C ALA A 8 -9.68 2.37 -8.74
N PRO A 9 -10.33 2.88 -9.79
CA PRO A 9 -10.04 4.21 -10.34
C PRO A 9 -10.75 5.32 -9.54
N ASN A 10 -11.86 5.00 -8.88
CA ASN A 10 -12.56 5.92 -7.98
C ASN A 10 -11.76 6.24 -6.70
N SER A 11 -10.64 5.55 -6.44
CA SER A 11 -9.68 5.91 -5.39
C SER A 11 -8.56 6.85 -5.87
N GLN A 12 -8.56 7.25 -7.15
CA GLN A 12 -7.55 8.12 -7.75
C GLN A 12 -8.17 9.47 -8.13
N THR A 13 -7.48 10.57 -7.82
CA THR A 13 -7.97 11.94 -8.09
C THR A 13 -8.10 12.26 -9.57
N ARG A 14 -8.80 13.37 -9.87
CA ARG A 14 -8.94 13.93 -11.22
C ARG A 14 -9.65 12.99 -12.18
N GLY A 15 -10.78 12.43 -11.74
CA GLY A 15 -11.55 11.45 -12.52
C GLY A 15 -11.92 11.93 -13.93
N LEU A 16 -12.23 13.21 -14.13
CA LEU A 16 -12.53 13.75 -15.47
C LEU A 16 -11.33 13.60 -16.43
N GLU A 17 -10.13 14.00 -15.99
CA GLU A 17 -8.90 13.82 -16.77
C GLU A 17 -8.52 12.35 -16.92
N MET A 18 -8.82 11.53 -15.93
CA MET A 18 -8.61 10.09 -16.00
C MET A 18 -9.46 9.43 -17.08
N LYS A 19 -10.75 9.74 -17.14
CA LYS A 19 -11.66 9.25 -18.18
C LYS A 19 -11.15 9.66 -19.56
N ARG A 20 -10.77 10.94 -19.70
CA ARG A 20 -10.16 11.45 -20.93
C ARG A 20 -8.88 10.68 -21.31
N ALA A 21 -8.03 10.38 -20.34
CA ALA A 21 -6.82 9.60 -20.58
C ALA A 21 -7.15 8.15 -20.99
N MET A 22 -8.13 7.52 -20.35
CA MET A 22 -8.59 6.17 -20.68
C MET A 22 -9.13 6.08 -22.12
N ASP A 23 -9.85 7.10 -22.60
CA ASP A 23 -10.39 7.13 -23.96
C ASP A 23 -9.30 7.24 -25.04
N LYS A 24 -8.13 7.79 -24.70
CA LYS A 24 -6.98 7.92 -25.61
C LYS A 24 -6.14 6.64 -25.71
N LEU A 25 -6.30 5.68 -24.80
CA LEU A 25 -5.46 4.49 -24.76
C LEU A 25 -5.69 3.58 -25.97
N ASP A 26 -4.60 3.04 -26.53
CA ASP A 26 -4.69 1.94 -27.51
C ASP A 26 -5.19 0.64 -26.87
N LEU A 27 -4.84 0.43 -25.60
CA LEU A 27 -5.15 -0.80 -24.86
C LEU A 27 -5.41 -0.48 -23.39
N LEU A 28 -6.54 -0.95 -22.87
CA LEU A 28 -6.86 -0.98 -21.44
C LEU A 28 -7.26 -2.40 -21.05
N VAL A 29 -6.57 -2.98 -20.08
CA VAL A 29 -6.91 -4.30 -19.52
C VAL A 29 -7.31 -4.11 -18.07
N VAL A 30 -8.47 -4.63 -17.69
CA VAL A 30 -8.99 -4.63 -16.32
C VAL A 30 -9.00 -6.07 -15.83
N ILE A 31 -8.40 -6.34 -14.68
CA ILE A 31 -8.28 -7.67 -14.08
C ILE A 31 -8.77 -7.57 -12.65
N ASP A 32 -9.92 -8.16 -12.37
CA ASP A 32 -10.62 -8.00 -11.09
C ASP A 32 -11.65 -9.12 -10.91
N PRO A 33 -11.90 -9.60 -9.68
CA PRO A 33 -13.01 -10.52 -9.40
C PRO A 33 -14.39 -9.87 -9.57
N TYR A 34 -14.50 -8.54 -9.46
CA TYR A 34 -15.74 -7.80 -9.67
C TYR A 34 -15.56 -6.80 -10.83
N PRO A 35 -16.54 -6.63 -11.75
CA PRO A 35 -16.43 -5.60 -12.77
C PRO A 35 -16.37 -4.22 -12.12
N SER A 36 -15.16 -3.66 -12.09
CA SER A 36 -14.87 -2.44 -11.37
C SER A 36 -15.43 -1.18 -12.05
N ALA A 37 -15.44 -0.06 -11.33
CA ALA A 37 -15.64 1.26 -11.91
C ALA A 37 -14.78 1.50 -13.16
N THR A 38 -13.59 0.89 -13.27
CA THR A 38 -12.73 1.03 -14.45
C THR A 38 -13.43 0.49 -15.69
N ALA A 39 -14.07 -0.68 -15.60
CA ALA A 39 -14.76 -1.29 -16.73
C ALA A 39 -15.93 -0.40 -17.20
N ALA A 40 -16.75 0.08 -16.27
CA ALA A 40 -17.88 0.94 -16.59
C ALA A 40 -17.43 2.32 -17.08
N MET A 41 -16.38 2.92 -16.51
CA MET A 41 -15.78 4.17 -16.99
C MET A 41 -15.17 4.00 -18.39
N ALA A 42 -14.59 2.84 -18.69
CA ALA A 42 -14.06 2.57 -20.02
C ALA A 42 -15.17 2.40 -21.08
N ALA A 43 -16.31 1.83 -20.68
CA ALA A 43 -17.45 1.57 -21.56
C ALA A 43 -18.35 2.79 -21.76
N MET A 44 -18.46 3.69 -20.78
CA MET A 44 -19.32 4.88 -20.91
C MET A 44 -18.82 5.85 -21.99
N PRO A 45 -19.74 6.59 -22.66
CA PRO A 45 -19.39 7.59 -23.66
C PRO A 45 -18.37 8.60 -23.15
N GLY A 46 -17.42 8.94 -24.01
CA GLY A 46 -16.45 10.01 -23.81
C GLY A 46 -16.69 11.16 -24.78
N LYS A 47 -15.72 12.06 -24.90
CA LYS A 47 -15.70 13.04 -25.98
C LYS A 47 -15.10 12.42 -27.24
N ASP A 48 -15.70 12.66 -28.39
CA ASP A 48 -15.22 12.11 -29.66
C ASP A 48 -13.77 12.54 -29.97
N GLU A 49 -13.39 13.77 -29.61
CA GLU A 49 -12.02 14.30 -29.79
C GLU A 49 -10.94 13.56 -28.97
N ASP A 50 -11.34 12.87 -27.91
CA ASP A 50 -10.42 12.13 -27.04
C ASP A 50 -10.41 10.64 -27.35
N LYS A 51 -11.43 10.13 -28.03
CA LYS A 51 -11.61 8.71 -28.29
C LYS A 51 -10.64 8.21 -29.35
N ASN A 52 -9.75 7.31 -28.96
CA ASN A 52 -8.94 6.55 -29.90
C ASN A 52 -9.83 5.53 -30.63
N PRO A 53 -9.97 5.62 -31.97
CA PRO A 53 -10.82 4.70 -32.74
C PRO A 53 -10.27 3.26 -32.76
N ASN A 54 -8.99 3.08 -32.47
CA ASN A 54 -8.32 1.79 -32.44
C ASN A 54 -8.19 1.21 -31.02
N ARG A 55 -8.87 1.80 -30.02
CA ARG A 55 -8.79 1.34 -28.64
C ARG A 55 -9.31 -0.09 -28.47
N ALA A 56 -8.60 -0.88 -27.69
CA ALA A 56 -9.06 -2.19 -27.22
C ALA A 56 -9.24 -2.17 -25.70
N VAL A 57 -10.37 -2.65 -25.21
CA VAL A 57 -10.65 -2.77 -23.77
C VAL A 57 -10.96 -4.22 -23.46
N TYR A 58 -10.25 -4.80 -22.49
CA TYR A 58 -10.46 -6.15 -22.02
C TYR A 58 -10.80 -6.12 -20.53
N LEU A 59 -11.81 -6.90 -20.14
CA LEU A 59 -12.10 -7.23 -18.75
C LEU A 59 -11.83 -8.72 -18.58
N LEU A 60 -10.90 -9.08 -17.71
CA LEU A 60 -10.50 -10.45 -17.43
C LEU A 60 -10.98 -10.85 -16.03
N PRO A 61 -11.74 -11.96 -15.89
CA PRO A 61 -12.25 -12.39 -14.60
C PRO A 61 -11.13 -12.99 -13.75
N ALA A 62 -10.77 -12.29 -12.68
CA ALA A 62 -9.83 -12.81 -11.69
C ALA A 62 -10.56 -13.60 -10.60
N ALA A 63 -9.83 -14.47 -9.92
CA ALA A 63 -10.31 -15.17 -8.74
C ALA A 63 -10.29 -14.25 -7.51
N THR A 64 -11.23 -14.47 -6.59
CA THR A 64 -11.25 -13.88 -5.25
C THR A 64 -10.19 -14.52 -4.34
N GLN A 65 -9.97 -13.91 -3.18
CA GLN A 65 -9.10 -14.43 -2.12
C GLN A 65 -9.50 -15.81 -1.59
N PHE A 66 -10.75 -16.24 -1.77
CA PHE A 66 -11.24 -17.55 -1.32
C PHE A 66 -11.00 -18.67 -2.34
N GLU A 67 -10.65 -18.30 -3.57
CA GLU A 67 -10.44 -19.20 -4.70
C GLU A 67 -8.95 -19.44 -4.99
N THR A 68 -8.07 -18.85 -4.19
CA THR A 68 -6.61 -18.88 -4.33
C THR A 68 -5.92 -19.24 -3.02
N SER A 69 -4.62 -19.52 -3.08
CA SER A 69 -3.76 -19.75 -1.93
C SER A 69 -2.51 -18.89 -2.01
N GLY A 70 -1.90 -18.60 -0.87
CA GLY A 70 -0.64 -17.84 -0.82
C GLY A 70 -0.49 -17.09 0.50
N SER A 71 0.52 -16.22 0.57
CA SER A 71 0.77 -15.42 1.77
C SER A 71 0.27 -13.98 1.65
N CYS A 72 -0.26 -13.43 2.74
CA CYS A 72 -0.59 -12.00 2.86
C CYS A 72 0.07 -11.38 4.10
N THR A 73 0.41 -10.10 4.07
CA THR A 73 0.93 -9.36 5.23
C THR A 73 -0.14 -8.46 5.82
N ALA A 74 -0.38 -8.57 7.13
CA ALA A 74 -1.29 -7.70 7.87
C ALA A 74 -0.61 -6.41 8.35
N SER A 75 -1.40 -5.43 8.82
CA SER A 75 -0.87 -4.12 9.27
C SER A 75 0.04 -4.20 10.49
N ASN A 76 -0.11 -5.23 11.33
CA ASN A 76 0.82 -5.53 12.42
C ASN A 76 2.11 -6.20 11.92
N ARG A 77 2.28 -6.29 10.60
CA ARG A 77 3.41 -6.87 9.87
C ARG A 77 3.55 -8.39 9.97
N SER A 78 2.54 -9.10 10.50
CA SER A 78 2.53 -10.56 10.46
C SER A 78 2.13 -11.07 9.07
N LEU A 79 2.85 -12.08 8.59
CA LEU A 79 2.52 -12.82 7.39
C LEU A 79 1.64 -13.99 7.77
N GLN A 80 0.62 -14.25 6.95
CA GLN A 80 -0.29 -15.36 7.15
C GLN A 80 -0.44 -16.12 5.84
N TRP A 81 -0.44 -17.43 5.93
CA TRP A 81 -0.79 -18.28 4.80
C TRP A 81 -2.32 -18.34 4.69
N ARG A 82 -2.84 -18.19 3.48
CA ARG A 82 -4.25 -18.35 3.13
C ARG A 82 -4.39 -19.61 2.29
N GLU A 83 -5.34 -20.44 2.67
CA GLU A 83 -5.68 -21.66 1.93
C GLU A 83 -6.85 -21.40 0.99
N LYS A 84 -6.87 -22.15 -0.11
CA LYS A 84 -7.99 -22.14 -1.06
C LYS A 84 -9.21 -22.80 -0.42
N VAL A 85 -10.35 -22.10 -0.44
CA VAL A 85 -11.62 -22.58 0.15
C VAL A 85 -12.50 -23.25 -0.89
N ILE A 86 -12.56 -22.68 -2.09
CA ILE A 86 -13.32 -23.21 -3.23
C ILE A 86 -12.48 -23.14 -4.51
N GLU A 87 -12.82 -23.91 -5.53
CA GLU A 87 -12.19 -23.75 -6.85
C GLU A 87 -12.64 -22.44 -7.52
N PRO A 88 -11.80 -21.79 -8.33
CA PRO A 88 -12.19 -20.62 -9.12
C PRO A 88 -13.49 -20.86 -9.89
N LEU A 89 -14.48 -19.98 -9.67
CA LEU A 89 -15.79 -20.05 -10.28
C LEU A 89 -15.73 -19.75 -11.78
N TRP A 90 -16.66 -20.34 -12.53
CA TRP A 90 -16.85 -20.10 -13.97
C TRP A 90 -15.57 -20.19 -14.81
N GLU A 91 -15.13 -19.08 -15.41
CA GLU A 91 -13.89 -18.98 -16.19
C GLU A 91 -12.82 -18.14 -15.48
N SER A 92 -13.06 -17.77 -14.21
CA SER A 92 -12.12 -17.00 -13.40
C SER A 92 -10.81 -17.77 -13.21
N ARG A 93 -9.72 -17.01 -13.18
CA ARG A 93 -8.35 -17.52 -13.01
C ARG A 93 -7.67 -16.79 -11.87
N SER A 94 -6.80 -17.48 -11.13
CA SER A 94 -5.98 -16.80 -10.14
C SER A 94 -5.05 -15.79 -10.80
N ASP A 95 -4.59 -14.80 -10.03
CA ASP A 95 -3.64 -13.82 -10.54
C ASP A 95 -2.35 -14.49 -11.03
N HIS A 96 -1.88 -15.54 -10.35
CA HIS A 96 -0.70 -16.30 -10.75
C HIS A 96 -0.88 -16.96 -12.13
N MET A 97 -2.05 -17.53 -12.42
CA MET A 97 -2.35 -18.08 -13.75
C MET A 97 -2.36 -16.99 -14.82
N ILE A 98 -3.02 -15.86 -14.55
CA ILE A 98 -3.10 -14.75 -15.50
C ILE A 98 -1.70 -14.20 -15.79
N MET A 99 -0.85 -14.03 -14.76
CA MET A 99 0.54 -13.60 -14.91
C MET A 99 1.35 -14.58 -15.75
N GLN A 100 1.23 -15.90 -15.49
CA GLN A 100 1.93 -16.91 -16.27
C GLN A 100 1.51 -16.89 -17.74
N GLN A 101 0.20 -16.82 -18.01
CA GLN A 101 -0.32 -16.81 -19.38
C GLN A 101 0.08 -15.56 -20.16
N PHE A 102 0.14 -14.40 -19.50
CA PHE A 102 0.72 -13.21 -20.11
C PHE A 102 2.20 -13.39 -20.41
N ALA A 103 2.98 -13.93 -19.47
CA ALA A 103 4.40 -14.17 -19.68
C ALA A 103 4.66 -15.17 -20.82
N ASP A 104 3.88 -16.25 -20.91
CA ASP A 104 3.93 -17.21 -22.01
C ASP A 104 3.64 -16.53 -23.35
N LYS A 105 2.59 -15.68 -23.39
CA LYS A 105 2.19 -14.98 -24.61
C LYS A 105 3.20 -13.92 -25.05
N LEU A 106 3.88 -13.29 -24.10
CA LEU A 106 4.93 -12.31 -24.33
C LEU A 106 6.32 -12.93 -24.53
N GLY A 107 6.44 -14.26 -24.39
CA GLY A 107 7.65 -15.01 -24.70
C GLY A 107 8.68 -15.10 -23.57
N PHE A 108 8.32 -14.75 -22.33
CA PHE A 108 9.21 -14.84 -21.17
C PHE A 108 8.67 -15.74 -20.03
N GLY A 109 7.67 -16.57 -20.32
CA GLY A 109 7.04 -17.45 -19.33
C GLY A 109 8.00 -18.45 -18.68
N LYS A 110 8.98 -18.96 -19.45
CA LYS A 110 10.00 -19.90 -18.94
C LYS A 110 10.95 -19.24 -17.96
N GLU A 111 11.26 -17.97 -18.17
CA GLU A 111 12.09 -17.14 -17.31
C GLU A 111 11.34 -16.78 -16.02
N LEU A 112 10.07 -16.40 -16.15
CA LEU A 112 9.21 -16.08 -15.00
C LEU A 112 9.08 -17.27 -14.05
N SER A 113 8.78 -18.45 -14.56
CA SER A 113 8.52 -19.64 -13.75
C SER A 113 9.69 -20.61 -13.63
N LYS A 114 10.91 -20.16 -13.95
CA LYS A 114 12.12 -21.01 -13.97
C LYS A 114 12.32 -21.79 -12.66
N ASN A 115 12.01 -21.15 -11.54
CA ASN A 115 12.23 -21.67 -10.20
C ASN A 115 10.95 -22.21 -9.53
N PHE A 116 9.82 -22.22 -10.25
CA PHE A 116 8.53 -22.60 -9.68
C PHE A 116 8.11 -23.97 -10.17
N LYS A 117 7.64 -24.81 -9.24
CA LYS A 117 6.83 -25.95 -9.64
C LYS A 117 5.51 -25.44 -10.21
N MET A 118 5.07 -26.07 -11.28
CA MET A 118 3.76 -25.81 -11.87
C MET A 118 2.75 -26.79 -11.29
N GLN A 119 1.55 -26.32 -10.99
CA GLN A 119 0.39 -27.11 -10.64
C GLN A 119 -0.70 -26.95 -11.70
N LYS A 120 -1.66 -27.87 -11.72
CA LYS A 120 -2.84 -27.78 -12.60
C LYS A 120 -4.05 -27.35 -11.80
N VAL A 121 -4.65 -26.23 -12.18
CA VAL A 121 -5.93 -25.77 -11.63
C VAL A 121 -6.90 -25.58 -12.80
N LYS A 122 -8.02 -26.32 -12.76
CA LYS A 122 -8.98 -26.40 -13.87
C LYS A 122 -8.31 -26.73 -15.22
N GLY A 123 -7.29 -27.59 -15.19
CA GLY A 123 -6.52 -28.02 -16.37
C GLY A 123 -5.49 -27.01 -16.88
N MET A 124 -5.42 -25.81 -16.30
CA MET A 124 -4.45 -24.77 -16.67
C MET A 124 -3.22 -24.79 -15.76
N ASP A 125 -2.07 -24.40 -16.31
CA ASP A 125 -0.82 -24.28 -15.55
C ASP A 125 -0.85 -23.05 -14.64
N GLU A 126 -0.50 -23.26 -13.38
CA GLU A 126 -0.34 -22.22 -12.37
C GLU A 126 0.99 -22.41 -11.63
N PRO A 127 1.80 -21.35 -11.45
CA PRO A 127 2.95 -21.43 -10.54
C PRO A 127 2.52 -21.71 -9.10
N MET A 128 3.23 -22.60 -8.41
CA MET A 128 2.98 -22.92 -7.00
C MET A 128 3.31 -21.70 -6.11
N PRO A 129 2.33 -21.12 -5.37
CA PRO A 129 2.56 -19.95 -4.52
C PRO A 129 3.66 -20.13 -3.47
N GLU A 130 3.87 -21.36 -3.00
CA GLU A 130 4.92 -21.69 -2.06
C GLU A 130 6.32 -21.42 -2.63
N ASP A 131 6.55 -21.76 -3.91
CA ASP A 131 7.85 -21.52 -4.54
C ASP A 131 8.09 -20.02 -4.78
N ILE A 132 7.03 -19.26 -5.08
CA ILE A 132 7.10 -17.80 -5.18
C ILE A 132 7.55 -17.19 -3.85
N LEU A 133 6.91 -17.58 -2.73
CA LEU A 133 7.31 -17.08 -1.42
C LEU A 133 8.74 -17.50 -1.05
N ARG A 134 9.15 -18.73 -1.36
CA ARG A 134 10.54 -19.18 -1.14
C ARG A 134 11.54 -18.34 -1.95
N GLU A 135 11.22 -17.95 -3.18
CA GLU A 135 12.08 -17.08 -3.99
C GLU A 135 12.16 -15.66 -3.42
N ILE A 136 11.03 -15.10 -2.95
CA ILE A 136 11.01 -13.83 -2.20
C ILE A 136 11.92 -13.95 -0.98
N ASN A 137 11.79 -15.01 -0.17
CA ASN A 137 12.61 -15.19 1.02
C ASN A 137 14.12 -15.30 0.72
N ARG A 138 14.50 -15.81 -0.46
CA ARG A 138 15.91 -15.93 -0.88
C ARG A 138 16.51 -14.64 -1.42
N SER A 139 15.69 -13.64 -1.73
CA SER A 139 16.13 -12.40 -2.41
C SER A 139 15.97 -11.15 -1.54
N VAL A 140 15.07 -11.17 -0.57
CA VAL A 140 14.65 -9.98 0.19
C VAL A 140 15.41 -9.85 1.52
N TRP A 141 16.73 -10.03 1.44
CA TRP A 141 17.65 -9.94 2.59
C TRP A 141 17.69 -8.54 3.20
N THR A 142 17.77 -7.50 2.38
CA THR A 142 17.98 -6.10 2.82
C THR A 142 16.91 -5.56 3.75
N ILE A 143 15.70 -6.12 3.70
CA ILE A 143 14.61 -5.73 4.57
C ILE A 143 14.24 -6.83 5.57
N GLY A 144 14.82 -8.04 5.52
CA GLY A 144 14.53 -9.08 6.51
C GLY A 144 13.16 -9.73 6.31
N TYR A 145 12.87 -10.12 5.06
CA TYR A 145 11.69 -10.89 4.69
C TYR A 145 12.09 -12.31 4.26
N THR A 146 13.00 -12.93 5.02
CA THR A 146 13.75 -14.12 4.62
C THR A 146 13.41 -15.36 5.44
N GLY A 147 12.98 -15.17 6.69
CA GLY A 147 12.63 -16.29 7.57
C GLY A 147 11.22 -16.84 7.36
N GLN A 148 10.34 -16.16 6.62
CA GLN A 148 8.91 -16.52 6.53
C GLN A 148 8.59 -17.55 5.45
N THR A 149 9.07 -18.79 5.61
CA THR A 149 8.80 -19.83 4.62
C THR A 149 7.34 -20.30 4.65
N PRO A 150 6.83 -20.84 3.53
CA PRO A 150 5.47 -21.41 3.48
C PRO A 150 5.21 -22.44 4.58
N GLU A 151 6.20 -23.29 4.89
CA GLU A 151 6.07 -24.35 5.90
C GLU A 151 5.84 -23.77 7.29
N ARG A 152 6.63 -22.75 7.67
CA ARG A 152 6.47 -22.08 8.97
C ARG A 152 5.14 -21.37 9.07
N LEU A 153 4.74 -20.65 8.01
CA LEU A 153 3.45 -19.94 7.99
C LEU A 153 2.26 -20.90 8.06
N LYS A 154 2.27 -21.98 7.27
CA LYS A 154 1.22 -23.02 7.34
C LYS A 154 1.16 -23.71 8.70
N ALA A 155 2.33 -24.00 9.30
CA ALA A 155 2.40 -24.52 10.66
C ALA A 155 1.78 -23.54 11.67
N HIS A 156 2.01 -22.24 11.53
CA HIS A 156 1.36 -21.23 12.39
C HIS A 156 -0.17 -21.26 12.21
N MET A 157 -0.68 -21.33 10.98
CA MET A 157 -2.11 -21.37 10.71
C MET A 157 -2.79 -22.62 11.28
N ARG A 158 -2.16 -23.80 11.19
CA ARG A 158 -2.70 -25.03 11.80
C ARG A 158 -2.67 -25.00 13.32
N ASN A 159 -1.72 -24.27 13.91
CA ASN A 159 -1.47 -24.28 15.34
C ASN A 159 -1.75 -22.93 16.02
N MET A 160 -2.69 -22.13 15.51
CA MET A 160 -3.06 -20.82 16.06
C MET A 160 -3.32 -20.84 17.58
N HIS A 161 -3.90 -21.94 18.07
CA HIS A 161 -4.20 -22.16 19.48
C HIS A 161 -2.97 -22.23 20.41
N LEU A 162 -1.76 -22.44 19.88
CA LEU A 162 -0.51 -22.46 20.65
C LEU A 162 0.06 -21.06 20.92
N PHE A 163 -0.45 -20.03 20.22
CA PHE A 163 0.01 -18.66 20.35
C PHE A 163 -0.82 -17.91 21.38
N ASP A 164 -0.13 -17.16 22.24
CA ASP A 164 -0.79 -16.33 23.23
C ASP A 164 -1.53 -15.15 22.58
N VAL A 165 -2.81 -14.95 22.89
CA VAL A 165 -3.64 -13.93 22.23
C VAL A 165 -3.20 -12.48 22.49
N LYS A 166 -2.37 -12.23 23.52
CA LYS A 166 -1.87 -10.87 23.84
C LYS A 166 -0.47 -10.65 23.30
N THR A 167 0.43 -11.58 23.56
CA THR A 167 1.84 -11.44 23.16
C THR A 167 2.12 -11.97 21.77
N LEU A 168 1.20 -12.75 21.21
CA LEU A 168 1.33 -13.50 19.97
C LEU A 168 2.49 -14.50 19.98
N ARG A 169 3.12 -14.78 21.14
CA ARG A 169 4.25 -15.70 21.24
C ARG A 169 3.75 -17.12 21.46
N SER A 170 4.31 -18.09 20.73
CA SER A 170 4.02 -19.50 20.94
C SER A 170 4.59 -19.97 22.27
N LYS A 171 3.75 -20.65 23.07
CA LYS A 171 4.16 -21.30 24.33
C LYS A 171 4.85 -22.65 24.10
N GLY A 172 4.85 -23.11 22.85
CA GLY A 172 5.52 -24.32 22.39
C GLY A 172 4.58 -25.33 21.73
N GLY A 173 5.16 -26.17 20.88
CA GLY A 173 4.47 -27.28 20.21
C GLY A 173 4.94 -27.52 18.79
N ILE A 174 4.87 -28.79 18.40
CA ILE A 174 5.35 -29.31 17.13
C ILE A 174 4.16 -29.49 16.19
N ASP A 175 4.24 -28.87 15.03
CA ASP A 175 3.27 -29.05 13.96
C ASP A 175 3.28 -30.50 13.48
N LYS A 176 2.11 -31.16 13.52
CA LYS A 176 2.00 -32.60 13.21
C LYS A 176 2.30 -32.95 11.76
N GLU A 177 2.14 -31.99 10.85
CA GLU A 177 2.29 -32.21 9.41
C GLU A 177 3.75 -32.02 8.96
N THR A 178 4.40 -30.96 9.43
CA THR A 178 5.76 -30.60 9.01
C THR A 178 6.85 -30.97 10.02
N GLY A 179 6.48 -31.29 11.26
CA GLY A 179 7.43 -31.45 12.37
C GLY A 179 8.04 -30.14 12.86
N TYR A 180 7.56 -28.99 12.38
CA TYR A 180 8.09 -27.68 12.75
C TYR A 180 7.74 -27.34 14.21
N ASP A 181 8.75 -27.06 15.02
CA ASP A 181 8.58 -26.60 16.39
C ASP A 181 8.33 -25.08 16.42
N THR A 182 7.11 -24.68 16.80
CA THR A 182 6.71 -23.27 16.88
C THR A 182 7.22 -22.55 18.13
N THR A 183 7.87 -23.25 19.07
CA THR A 183 8.29 -22.67 20.35
C THR A 183 9.11 -21.40 20.17
N GLY A 184 8.64 -20.32 20.79
CA GLY A 184 9.31 -19.01 20.79
C GLY A 184 8.95 -18.10 19.62
N ASP A 185 8.34 -18.61 18.55
CA ASP A 185 7.90 -17.81 17.41
C ASP A 185 6.79 -16.82 17.80
N TYR A 186 6.73 -15.71 17.07
CA TYR A 186 5.55 -14.85 17.07
C TYR A 186 4.60 -15.26 15.93
N PHE A 187 3.30 -15.22 16.19
CA PHE A 187 2.27 -15.60 15.22
C PHE A 187 2.44 -14.81 13.92
N GLY A 188 2.52 -15.54 12.82
CA GLY A 188 2.81 -15.00 11.49
C GLY A 188 4.18 -14.32 11.30
N LEU A 189 5.19 -14.58 12.14
CA LEU A 189 6.58 -14.16 11.91
C LEU A 189 6.72 -12.68 11.50
N PRO A 190 6.28 -11.74 12.36
CA PRO A 190 6.16 -10.33 12.03
C PRO A 190 7.47 -9.73 11.54
N TRP A 191 7.37 -8.87 10.52
CA TRP A 191 8.55 -8.26 9.91
C TRP A 191 9.32 -7.34 10.88
N PRO A 192 10.66 -7.38 10.87
CA PRO A 192 11.50 -8.30 10.10
C PRO A 192 11.61 -9.71 10.71
N CYS A 193 11.81 -10.70 9.84
CA CYS A 193 12.22 -12.06 10.21
C CYS A 193 13.47 -12.41 9.41
N TRP A 194 14.59 -12.49 10.12
CA TRP A 194 15.93 -12.56 9.52
C TRP A 194 16.44 -13.97 9.33
N GLY A 195 17.37 -14.12 8.39
CA GLY A 195 18.09 -15.36 8.11
C GLY A 195 17.27 -16.38 7.33
N THR A 196 17.83 -17.58 7.23
CA THR A 196 17.16 -18.73 6.63
C THR A 196 16.12 -19.31 7.59
N ALA A 197 15.31 -20.28 7.13
CA ALA A 197 14.36 -20.99 7.98
C ALA A 197 15.05 -21.70 9.15
N GLU A 198 16.24 -22.24 8.91
CA GLU A 198 17.06 -22.97 9.88
C GLU A 198 17.62 -22.06 10.98
N LEU A 199 17.83 -20.76 10.68
CA LEU A 199 18.17 -19.77 11.71
C LEU A 199 17.03 -19.61 12.72
N LYS A 200 15.79 -19.89 12.30
CA LYS A 200 14.58 -19.90 13.14
C LYS A 200 14.38 -18.58 13.91
N HIS A 201 14.58 -17.44 13.24
CA HIS A 201 14.25 -16.14 13.84
C HIS A 201 12.73 -16.04 14.07
N PRO A 202 12.25 -15.56 15.24
CA PRO A 202 10.82 -15.62 15.60
C PRO A 202 9.97 -14.52 14.94
N GLY A 203 10.61 -13.54 14.30
CA GLY A 203 10.00 -12.29 13.86
C GLY A 203 10.12 -11.19 14.92
N SER A 204 9.98 -9.94 14.49
CA SER A 204 10.20 -8.75 15.31
C SER A 204 8.92 -7.92 15.43
N PRO A 205 8.01 -8.25 16.37
CA PRO A 205 6.75 -7.52 16.53
C PRO A 205 6.97 -6.05 16.92
N ASN A 206 7.95 -5.80 17.80
CA ASN A 206 8.35 -4.45 18.22
C ASN A 206 9.72 -4.12 17.65
N LEU A 207 9.78 -3.14 16.77
CA LEU A 207 11.06 -2.68 16.22
C LEU A 207 11.84 -1.93 17.30
N TYR A 208 13.16 -2.08 17.25
CA TYR A 208 14.07 -1.30 18.09
C TYR A 208 13.90 -1.53 19.60
N ASP A 209 13.39 -2.71 19.99
CA ASP A 209 13.32 -3.15 21.39
C ASP A 209 14.68 -3.68 21.85
N THR A 210 15.47 -2.80 22.47
CA THR A 210 16.81 -3.12 22.98
C THR A 210 16.78 -3.98 24.25
N SER A 211 15.62 -4.15 24.88
CA SER A 211 15.48 -4.98 26.09
C SER A 211 15.51 -6.49 25.79
N LYS A 212 15.51 -6.87 24.51
CA LYS A 212 15.51 -8.26 24.05
C LYS A 212 16.73 -8.58 23.20
N HIS A 213 17.12 -9.85 23.24
CA HIS A 213 18.15 -10.35 22.35
C HIS A 213 17.64 -10.34 20.91
N VAL A 214 18.55 -10.19 19.96
CA VAL A 214 18.20 -10.10 18.54
C VAL A 214 17.47 -11.36 18.05
N MET A 215 17.89 -12.53 18.53
CA MET A 215 17.24 -13.82 18.23
C MET A 215 15.88 -14.02 18.91
N ASP A 216 15.45 -13.09 19.78
CA ASP A 216 14.11 -13.03 20.37
C ASP A 216 13.22 -11.96 19.72
N GLY A 217 13.63 -11.45 18.55
CA GLY A 217 12.92 -10.40 17.83
C GLY A 217 13.23 -8.98 18.32
N GLY A 218 14.19 -8.82 19.24
CA GLY A 218 14.72 -7.53 19.69
C GLY A 218 15.58 -6.82 18.64
N GLY A 219 15.99 -5.60 18.94
CA GLY A 219 16.89 -4.89 18.03
C GLY A 219 17.22 -3.46 18.39
N ASN A 220 18.12 -2.90 17.59
CA ASN A 220 18.58 -1.52 17.67
C ASN A 220 18.28 -0.78 16.36
N PHE A 221 18.52 0.54 16.35
CA PHE A 221 18.23 1.36 15.18
C PHE A 221 19.33 1.25 14.11
N ARG A 222 18.94 1.33 12.85
CA ARG A 222 19.76 0.96 11.68
C ARG A 222 20.76 2.03 11.22
N ALA A 223 21.92 1.62 10.72
CA ALA A 223 22.97 2.49 10.18
C ALA A 223 22.80 2.88 8.69
N ASN A 224 21.56 3.06 8.23
CA ASN A 224 21.24 3.21 6.80
C ASN A 224 21.55 4.60 6.19
N PHE A 225 21.91 5.60 7.00
CA PHE A 225 22.08 6.99 6.55
C PHE A 225 23.54 7.45 6.56
N GLY A 226 24.47 6.50 6.48
CA GLY A 226 25.89 6.72 6.70
C GLY A 226 26.26 6.67 8.18
N VAL A 227 27.57 6.71 8.44
CA VAL A 227 28.13 6.65 9.81
C VAL A 227 28.51 8.02 10.36
N GLU A 228 28.57 9.03 9.50
CA GLU A 228 28.96 10.39 9.83
C GLU A 228 28.17 11.39 8.98
N ARG A 229 27.88 12.55 9.58
CA ARG A 229 27.44 13.74 8.85
C ARG A 229 28.02 14.99 9.49
N GLU A 230 28.58 15.88 8.66
CA GLU A 230 29.14 17.17 9.11
C GLU A 230 30.15 17.01 10.26
N GLY A 231 31.01 15.99 10.17
CA GLY A 231 32.01 15.66 11.21
C GLY A 231 31.43 15.05 12.49
N LYS A 232 30.12 14.75 12.54
CA LYS A 232 29.46 14.13 13.68
C LYS A 232 29.09 12.70 13.39
N SER A 233 29.49 11.80 14.29
CA SER A 233 29.09 10.39 14.23
C SER A 233 27.58 10.22 14.34
N LEU A 234 27.02 9.49 13.38
CA LEU A 234 25.64 9.03 13.36
C LEU A 234 25.46 7.70 14.09
N LEU A 235 26.56 7.03 14.47
CA LEU A 235 26.51 5.78 15.22
C LEU A 235 25.90 5.99 16.61
N ALA A 236 25.27 4.94 17.13
CA ALA A 236 24.67 4.95 18.45
C ALA A 236 25.71 5.24 19.54
N ALA A 237 25.26 5.86 20.64
CA ALA A 237 26.12 6.07 21.80
C ALA A 237 26.31 4.77 22.60
N ASP A 238 27.36 4.74 23.41
CA ASP A 238 27.67 3.61 24.30
C ASP A 238 26.46 3.25 25.18
N GLY A 239 26.19 1.94 25.28
CA GLY A 239 25.06 1.39 26.06
C GLY A 239 23.73 1.33 25.30
N SER A 240 23.65 1.83 24.06
CA SER A 240 22.47 1.69 23.21
C SER A 240 22.63 0.51 22.25
N HIS A 241 22.32 -0.71 22.70
CA HIS A 241 22.47 -1.94 21.93
C HIS A 241 21.40 -2.98 22.33
N SER A 242 21.20 -4.01 21.51
CA SER A 242 20.33 -5.14 21.86
C SER A 242 20.87 -5.90 23.07
N LEU A 243 19.98 -6.48 23.89
CA LEU A 243 20.37 -7.28 25.04
C LEU A 243 21.28 -8.43 24.60
N GLY A 244 22.42 -8.61 25.28
CA GLY A 244 23.38 -9.68 25.00
C GLY A 244 24.25 -9.49 23.75
N ALA A 245 24.25 -8.30 23.13
CA ALA A 245 25.16 -7.99 22.03
C ALA A 245 26.61 -7.83 22.52
N ASP A 246 27.56 -8.40 21.77
CA ASP A 246 29.00 -8.27 22.05
C ASP A 246 29.51 -6.84 21.79
N ILE A 247 28.93 -6.14 20.81
CA ILE A 247 29.23 -4.74 20.55
C ILE A 247 28.19 -3.86 21.25
N THR A 248 28.64 -3.16 22.29
CA THR A 248 27.79 -2.33 23.15
C THR A 248 27.77 -0.85 22.75
N THR A 249 28.46 -0.49 21.66
CA THR A 249 28.52 0.84 21.07
C THR A 249 27.84 0.86 19.69
N GLY A 250 27.84 2.01 19.02
CA GLY A 250 27.39 2.09 17.64
C GLY A 250 28.42 1.51 16.66
N TYR A 251 27.94 0.80 15.64
CA TYR A 251 28.78 0.12 14.63
C TYR A 251 28.19 0.23 13.22
N PRO A 252 29.02 0.21 12.17
CA PRO A 252 28.55 0.21 10.79
C PRO A 252 27.85 -1.10 10.42
N GLU A 253 27.26 -1.15 9.22
CA GLU A 253 26.78 -2.40 8.64
C GLU A 253 27.90 -3.45 8.53
N PHE A 254 27.55 -4.73 8.68
CA PHE A 254 28.52 -5.83 8.60
C PHE A 254 28.86 -6.21 7.16
N ASP A 255 30.16 -6.26 6.88
CA ASP A 255 30.70 -6.87 5.67
C ASP A 255 31.79 -7.90 5.99
N HIS A 256 32.27 -8.60 4.98
CA HIS A 256 33.33 -9.60 5.15
C HIS A 256 34.59 -9.02 5.81
N VAL A 257 34.90 -7.73 5.60
CA VAL A 257 36.07 -7.07 6.19
C VAL A 257 35.87 -6.88 7.68
N LEU A 258 34.71 -6.36 8.10
CA LEU A 258 34.41 -6.12 9.50
C LEU A 258 34.33 -7.45 10.27
N VAL A 259 33.66 -8.45 9.71
CA VAL A 259 33.56 -9.79 10.31
C VAL A 259 34.95 -10.42 10.51
N LYS A 260 35.87 -10.28 9.53
CA LYS A 260 37.27 -10.72 9.65
C LYS A 260 38.04 -9.94 10.73
N LYS A 261 37.89 -8.61 10.77
CA LYS A 261 38.57 -7.76 11.77
C LYS A 261 38.15 -8.08 13.20
N LEU A 262 36.91 -8.49 13.40
CA LEU A 262 36.37 -8.89 14.70
C LEU A 262 36.76 -10.33 15.08
N GLY A 263 37.37 -11.09 14.17
CA GLY A 263 37.71 -12.50 14.39
C GLY A 263 36.52 -13.46 14.25
N TRP A 264 35.37 -12.98 13.78
CA TRP A 264 34.12 -13.75 13.67
C TRP A 264 34.01 -14.56 12.37
N TRP A 265 34.97 -14.38 11.45
CA TRP A 265 34.95 -15.02 10.13
C TRP A 265 35.11 -16.54 10.19
N ASP A 266 35.85 -17.04 11.18
CA ASP A 266 36.10 -18.48 11.35
C ASP A 266 34.88 -19.24 11.91
N GLU A 267 33.82 -18.51 12.30
CA GLU A 267 32.53 -19.08 12.70
C GLU A 267 31.57 -19.34 11.52
N LEU A 268 31.96 -18.88 10.32
CA LEU A 268 31.32 -19.25 9.06
C LEU A 268 31.81 -20.65 8.65
N THR A 269 30.92 -21.46 8.10
CA THR A 269 31.30 -22.71 7.42
C THR A 269 32.11 -22.38 6.16
N GLU A 270 32.92 -23.31 5.66
CA GLU A 270 33.71 -23.12 4.42
C GLU A 270 32.84 -22.67 3.24
N ALA A 271 31.62 -23.20 3.12
CA ALA A 271 30.66 -22.83 2.09
C ALA A 271 30.17 -21.38 2.24
N GLU A 272 29.88 -20.95 3.47
CA GLU A 272 29.48 -19.56 3.77
C GLU A 272 30.65 -18.61 3.57
N GLN A 273 31.87 -18.96 3.98
CA GLN A 273 33.07 -18.14 3.74
C GLN A 273 33.24 -17.87 2.24
N LYS A 274 33.15 -18.93 1.42
CA LYS A 274 33.24 -18.82 -0.04
C LYS A 274 32.12 -17.95 -0.62
N ALA A 275 30.91 -18.02 -0.07
CA ALA A 275 29.77 -17.23 -0.53
C ALA A 275 29.84 -15.77 -0.10
N ALA A 276 30.38 -15.48 1.09
CA ALA A 276 30.44 -14.18 1.72
C ALA A 276 31.70 -13.37 1.37
N GLU A 277 32.76 -14.01 0.86
CA GLU A 277 34.02 -13.32 0.51
C GLU A 277 33.78 -12.17 -0.47
N GLY A 278 34.32 -10.99 -0.18
CA GLY A 278 34.11 -9.80 -1.00
C GLY A 278 32.72 -9.17 -0.89
N LYS A 279 31.82 -9.69 -0.03
CA LYS A 279 30.42 -9.25 0.07
C LYS A 279 30.11 -8.58 1.40
N ASN A 280 28.93 -7.96 1.46
CA ASN A 280 28.30 -7.53 2.70
C ASN A 280 27.07 -8.39 3.03
N TRP A 281 26.52 -8.21 4.22
CA TRP A 281 25.36 -8.94 4.74
C TRP A 281 24.14 -8.97 3.80
N LYS A 282 23.98 -7.96 2.92
CA LYS A 282 22.85 -7.83 1.97
C LYS A 282 23.02 -8.74 0.75
N THR A 283 24.28 -8.99 0.38
CA THR A 283 24.68 -9.70 -0.86
C THR A 283 25.25 -11.09 -0.59
N ASP A 284 25.54 -11.40 0.67
CA ASP A 284 25.84 -12.76 1.11
C ASP A 284 24.57 -13.62 1.03
N SER A 285 24.41 -14.33 -0.08
CA SER A 285 23.25 -15.18 -0.35
C SER A 285 23.20 -16.46 0.49
N SER A 286 24.28 -16.84 1.20
CA SER A 286 24.20 -17.97 2.13
C SER A 286 23.56 -17.58 3.46
N GLY A 287 23.45 -16.28 3.75
CA GLY A 287 22.98 -15.77 5.04
C GLY A 287 23.96 -16.01 6.18
N GLY A 288 25.22 -16.35 5.87
CA GLY A 288 26.23 -16.73 6.86
C GLY A 288 26.62 -15.56 7.76
N ILE A 289 26.84 -14.38 7.16
CA ILE A 289 27.12 -13.16 7.92
C ILE A 289 25.99 -12.88 8.92
N ILE A 290 24.73 -12.95 8.46
CA ILE A 290 23.55 -12.73 9.31
C ILE A 290 23.50 -13.74 10.45
N ARG A 291 23.70 -15.03 10.13
CA ARG A 291 23.71 -16.11 11.13
C ARG A 291 24.75 -15.82 12.21
N VAL A 292 26.01 -15.55 11.84
CA VAL A 292 27.09 -15.31 12.80
C VAL A 292 26.82 -14.06 13.64
N VAL A 293 26.57 -12.91 13.01
CA VAL A 293 26.43 -11.65 13.75
C VAL A 293 25.23 -11.64 14.69
N MET A 294 24.11 -12.25 14.28
CA MET A 294 22.89 -12.27 15.10
C MET A 294 22.91 -13.39 16.14
N LYS A 295 23.23 -14.61 15.72
CA LYS A 295 23.12 -15.79 16.60
C LYS A 295 24.25 -15.87 17.60
N ASN A 296 25.47 -15.56 17.18
CA ASN A 296 26.66 -15.78 18.00
C ASN A 296 27.07 -14.51 18.76
N HIS A 297 26.81 -13.32 18.20
CA HIS A 297 27.27 -12.05 18.76
C HIS A 297 26.16 -11.06 19.13
N GLY A 298 24.89 -11.45 18.99
CA GLY A 298 23.73 -10.64 19.39
C GLY A 298 23.57 -9.30 18.66
N CYS A 299 24.28 -9.10 17.54
CA CYS A 299 24.31 -7.87 16.77
C CYS A 299 23.36 -7.92 15.55
N HIS A 300 22.87 -6.77 15.11
CA HIS A 300 22.10 -6.67 13.87
C HIS A 300 23.02 -6.49 12.66
N PRO A 301 22.73 -7.13 11.51
CA PRO A 301 23.58 -7.06 10.32
C PRO A 301 23.65 -5.64 9.73
N PHE A 302 22.59 -4.85 9.91
CA PHE A 302 22.46 -3.48 9.38
C PHE A 302 23.18 -2.40 10.22
N GLY A 303 23.97 -2.78 11.22
CA GLY A 303 24.68 -1.82 12.07
C GLY A 303 23.84 -1.29 13.24
N ASN A 304 24.38 -0.29 13.93
CA ASN A 304 23.76 0.38 15.06
C ASN A 304 24.01 1.89 15.06
N ALA A 305 22.96 2.67 14.80
CA ALA A 305 23.02 4.11 14.63
C ALA A 305 21.88 4.85 15.34
N LYS A 306 21.98 6.17 15.39
CA LYS A 306 20.99 7.06 15.98
C LYS A 306 19.75 7.18 15.09
N ALA A 307 18.58 7.22 15.71
CA ALA A 307 17.39 7.76 15.06
C ALA A 307 17.61 9.24 14.72
N ARG A 308 17.06 9.69 13.59
CA ARG A 308 17.19 11.09 13.13
C ARG A 308 15.85 11.82 13.24
N ALA A 309 15.85 12.96 13.93
CA ALA A 309 14.74 13.92 13.92
C ALA A 309 14.83 14.91 12.74
N VAL A 310 16.06 15.13 12.24
CA VAL A 310 16.33 15.98 11.07
C VAL A 310 16.58 15.09 9.87
N VAL A 311 15.80 15.26 8.81
CA VAL A 311 15.86 14.48 7.56
C VAL A 311 16.37 15.39 6.44
N TRP A 312 17.66 15.65 6.44
CA TRP A 312 18.32 16.63 5.55
C TRP A 312 18.19 16.36 4.05
N ASN A 313 17.77 15.15 3.67
CA ASN A 313 17.57 14.76 2.28
C ASN A 313 16.12 14.98 1.81
N PHE A 314 15.25 15.55 2.65
CA PHE A 314 13.86 15.91 2.30
C PHE A 314 13.76 17.40 1.98
N PRO A 315 12.72 17.84 1.23
CA PRO A 315 12.48 19.25 0.95
C PRO A 315 12.41 20.10 2.23
N ASP A 316 11.73 19.57 3.25
CA ASP A 316 11.73 20.11 4.61
C ASP A 316 12.45 19.15 5.53
N ALA A 317 13.58 19.60 6.11
CA ALA A 317 14.40 18.75 6.97
C ALA A 317 13.75 18.48 8.34
N ILE A 318 12.78 19.30 8.73
CA ILE A 318 11.92 19.15 9.91
C ILE A 318 10.49 19.47 9.49
N PRO A 319 9.45 19.01 10.21
CA PRO A 319 8.08 19.37 9.90
C PRO A 319 7.88 20.90 9.88
N GLN A 320 7.41 21.41 8.75
CA GLN A 320 7.03 22.81 8.57
C GLN A 320 5.58 22.86 8.11
N HIS A 321 4.83 23.84 8.62
CA HIS A 321 3.46 24.07 8.15
C HIS A 321 3.48 24.65 6.74
N ARG A 322 2.65 24.10 5.85
CA ARG A 322 2.44 24.57 4.48
C ARG A 322 0.96 24.49 4.15
N GLU A 323 0.42 25.54 3.54
CA GLU A 323 -0.96 25.55 3.08
C GLU A 323 -1.14 24.68 1.83
N PRO A 324 -2.34 24.09 1.64
CA PRO A 324 -2.66 23.25 0.48
C PRO A 324 -2.62 24.05 -0.82
N LEU A 325 -2.60 23.34 -1.96
CA LEU A 325 -2.67 24.00 -3.27
C LEU A 325 -4.04 24.66 -3.49
N TYR A 326 -5.09 24.06 -2.94
CA TYR A 326 -6.46 24.54 -2.99
C TYR A 326 -6.96 24.76 -1.56
N GLY A 327 -7.11 26.01 -1.15
CA GLY A 327 -7.54 26.38 0.20
C GLY A 327 -8.39 27.64 0.21
N THR A 328 -9.00 27.93 1.37
CA THR A 328 -9.92 29.06 1.57
C THR A 328 -9.27 30.27 2.24
N ARG A 329 -7.97 30.18 2.58
CA ARG A 329 -7.23 31.15 3.39
C ARG A 329 -6.00 31.70 2.65
N PRO A 330 -6.17 32.63 1.70
CA PRO A 330 -5.04 33.21 0.96
C PRO A 330 -4.04 33.94 1.87
N ASP A 331 -4.50 34.47 3.01
CA ASP A 331 -3.65 35.09 4.04
C ASP A 331 -2.72 34.07 4.71
N LEU A 332 -3.20 32.86 4.99
CA LEU A 332 -2.36 31.77 5.50
C LEU A 332 -1.41 31.25 4.42
N ALA A 333 -1.86 31.18 3.16
CA ALA A 333 -1.00 30.71 2.07
C ALA A 333 0.17 31.69 1.81
N ALA A 334 -0.05 32.98 2.04
CA ALA A 334 1.03 33.97 2.03
C ALA A 334 2.03 33.78 3.17
N LYS A 335 1.56 33.39 4.36
CA LYS A 335 2.40 33.13 5.55
C LYS A 335 3.14 31.79 5.47
N TYR A 336 2.51 30.77 4.90
CA TYR A 336 2.98 29.39 4.88
C TYR A 336 2.83 28.79 3.47
N PRO A 337 3.64 29.25 2.50
CA PRO A 337 3.50 28.85 1.12
C PRO A 337 3.84 27.36 0.90
N THR A 338 3.30 26.80 -0.17
CA THR A 338 3.69 25.47 -0.65
C THR A 338 5.13 25.46 -1.20
N HIS A 339 5.61 24.29 -1.64
CA HIS A 339 6.93 24.13 -2.23
C HIS A 339 7.07 24.82 -3.60
N ASP A 340 8.30 25.05 -4.06
CA ASP A 340 8.55 25.43 -5.45
C ASP A 340 8.24 24.25 -6.41
N ASP A 341 7.90 24.60 -7.65
CA ASP A 341 7.63 23.64 -8.72
C ASP A 341 8.86 22.76 -9.02
N LYS A 342 8.61 21.50 -9.36
CA LYS A 342 9.63 20.53 -9.74
C LYS A 342 9.52 20.21 -11.22
N LYS A 343 10.53 20.58 -12.00
CA LYS A 343 10.59 20.30 -13.46
C LYS A 343 10.59 18.80 -13.77
N ALA A 344 11.25 18.01 -12.92
CA ALA A 344 11.31 16.56 -13.05
C ALA A 344 11.20 15.91 -11.66
N PHE A 345 10.03 15.35 -11.37
CA PHE A 345 9.77 14.57 -10.17
C PHE A 345 9.15 13.24 -10.59
N TRP A 346 9.89 12.14 -10.37
CA TRP A 346 9.50 10.80 -10.83
C TRP A 346 9.11 10.72 -12.32
N ARG A 347 9.83 11.48 -13.16
CA ARG A 347 9.69 11.60 -14.64
C ARG A 347 8.58 12.54 -15.14
N LEU A 348 7.89 13.26 -14.26
CA LEU A 348 6.88 14.25 -14.66
C LEU A 348 7.19 15.64 -14.08
N PRO A 349 6.80 16.74 -14.75
CA PRO A 349 6.74 18.03 -14.11
C PRO A 349 5.63 18.02 -13.05
N THR A 350 5.96 18.44 -11.84
CA THR A 350 5.01 18.55 -10.72
C THR A 350 4.98 20.00 -10.26
N LEU A 351 3.86 20.65 -10.52
CA LEU A 351 3.59 22.03 -10.11
C LEU A 351 3.14 22.07 -8.65
N TYR A 352 3.55 23.11 -7.95
CA TYR A 352 3.19 23.42 -6.57
C TYR A 352 2.83 24.89 -6.48
N LYS A 353 3.82 25.75 -6.25
CA LYS A 353 3.70 27.21 -6.16
C LYS A 353 2.92 27.81 -7.32
N THR A 354 3.14 27.38 -8.55
CA THR A 354 2.40 27.93 -9.70
C THR A 354 0.90 27.64 -9.60
N VAL A 355 0.50 26.45 -9.14
CA VAL A 355 -0.92 26.11 -8.95
C VAL A 355 -1.50 26.90 -7.79
N GLN A 356 -0.82 26.96 -6.63
CA GLN A 356 -1.30 27.70 -5.46
C GLN A 356 -1.47 29.20 -5.77
N GLN A 357 -0.48 29.83 -6.40
CA GLN A 357 -0.54 31.24 -6.77
C GLN A 357 -1.64 31.52 -7.79
N LYS A 358 -1.82 30.64 -8.79
CA LYS A 358 -2.91 30.75 -9.75
C LYS A 358 -4.28 30.67 -9.06
N ASN A 359 -4.46 29.71 -8.15
CA ASN A 359 -5.71 29.55 -7.41
C ASN A 359 -6.05 30.78 -6.55
N ILE A 360 -5.03 31.39 -5.93
CA ILE A 360 -5.19 32.64 -5.16
C ILE A 360 -5.55 33.80 -6.09
N ALA A 361 -4.82 33.97 -7.20
CA ALA A 361 -5.05 35.04 -8.17
C ALA A 361 -6.43 34.95 -8.83
N ASP A 362 -6.88 33.73 -9.16
CA ASP A 362 -8.19 33.44 -9.75
C ASP A 362 -9.32 33.46 -8.69
N LYS A 363 -8.99 33.75 -7.42
CA LYS A 363 -9.90 33.82 -6.28
C LYS A 363 -10.79 32.58 -6.16
N VAL A 364 -10.20 31.40 -6.32
CA VAL A 364 -10.92 30.11 -6.29
C VAL A 364 -11.74 29.96 -5.00
N TYR A 365 -11.22 30.46 -3.88
CA TYR A 365 -11.89 30.44 -2.57
C TYR A 365 -13.20 31.25 -2.51
N GLU A 366 -13.41 32.26 -3.37
CA GLU A 366 -14.69 32.99 -3.43
C GLU A 366 -15.78 32.15 -4.13
N LYS A 367 -15.38 31.31 -5.11
CA LYS A 367 -16.30 30.44 -5.87
C LYS A 367 -16.56 29.10 -5.17
N PHE A 368 -15.56 28.60 -4.44
CA PHE A 368 -15.56 27.32 -3.73
C PHE A 368 -15.18 27.55 -2.27
N PRO A 369 -16.11 28.04 -1.43
CA PRO A 369 -15.79 28.54 -0.10
C PRO A 369 -15.70 27.45 0.98
N LEU A 370 -16.00 26.19 0.66
CA LEU A 370 -16.01 25.09 1.61
C LEU A 370 -14.78 24.19 1.39
N ILE A 371 -14.13 23.78 2.47
CA ILE A 371 -13.10 22.75 2.44
C ILE A 371 -13.79 21.40 2.23
N MET A 372 -13.41 20.66 1.20
CA MET A 372 -13.88 19.30 0.97
C MET A 372 -12.81 18.31 1.42
N THR A 373 -13.17 17.44 2.36
CA THR A 373 -12.32 16.34 2.81
C THR A 373 -12.97 14.99 2.56
N SER A 374 -12.14 13.94 2.52
CA SER A 374 -12.55 12.58 2.20
C SER A 374 -12.14 11.60 3.28
N GLY A 375 -12.97 10.58 3.49
CA GLY A 375 -12.63 9.50 4.42
C GLY A 375 -13.33 8.18 4.14
N ARG A 376 -13.23 7.30 5.11
CA ARG A 376 -13.74 5.93 5.04
C ARG A 376 -15.06 5.77 5.77
N LEU A 377 -15.80 4.77 5.36
CA LEU A 377 -16.95 4.20 6.05
C LEU A 377 -16.58 2.84 6.61
N VAL A 378 -17.26 2.41 7.67
CA VAL A 378 -16.98 1.12 8.34
C VAL A 378 -17.49 -0.04 7.49
N GLU A 379 -18.55 0.21 6.73
CA GLU A 379 -19.32 -0.72 5.93
C GLU A 379 -18.57 -1.17 4.65
N TYR A 380 -17.61 -0.35 4.18
CA TYR A 380 -16.96 -0.52 2.88
C TYR A 380 -15.43 -0.51 2.96
N GLU A 381 -14.81 -1.27 2.06
CA GLU A 381 -13.35 -1.44 1.98
C GLU A 381 -12.84 -1.01 0.61
N GLY A 382 -11.63 -0.45 0.55
CA GLY A 382 -11.03 0.06 -0.69
C GLY A 382 -11.94 1.03 -1.47
N GLY A 383 -12.01 0.86 -2.79
CA GLY A 383 -12.95 1.58 -3.67
C GLY A 383 -14.39 1.04 -3.63
N GLY A 384 -14.68 0.09 -2.74
CA GLY A 384 -16.00 -0.45 -2.47
C GLY A 384 -16.55 -1.43 -3.51
N GLU A 385 -15.78 -1.89 -4.50
CA GLU A 385 -16.31 -2.77 -5.57
C GLU A 385 -16.80 -4.12 -5.03
N GLU A 386 -15.99 -4.82 -4.22
CA GLU A 386 -16.41 -6.07 -3.57
C GLU A 386 -17.55 -5.82 -2.57
N THR A 387 -17.38 -4.84 -1.67
CA THR A 387 -18.30 -4.63 -0.55
C THR A 387 -19.65 -4.03 -0.95
N ARG A 388 -19.72 -3.21 -2.02
CA ARG A 388 -21.00 -2.71 -2.57
C ARG A 388 -21.70 -3.74 -3.47
N SER A 389 -20.99 -4.80 -3.88
CA SER A 389 -21.57 -5.93 -4.62
C SER A 389 -22.10 -7.02 -3.68
N ASN A 390 -21.77 -6.95 -2.39
CA ASN A 390 -22.32 -7.83 -1.36
C ASN A 390 -23.64 -7.26 -0.78
N PRO A 391 -24.77 -7.98 -0.86
CA PRO A 391 -26.08 -7.44 -0.45
C PRO A 391 -26.15 -7.06 1.02
N TRP A 392 -25.50 -7.82 1.90
CA TRP A 392 -25.55 -7.58 3.35
C TRP A 392 -24.76 -6.34 3.76
N LEU A 393 -23.62 -6.07 3.11
CA LEU A 393 -22.85 -4.85 3.35
C LEU A 393 -23.46 -3.64 2.65
N ALA A 394 -23.97 -3.83 1.43
CA ALA A 394 -24.67 -2.80 0.66
C ALA A 394 -25.91 -2.26 1.38
N GLU A 395 -26.59 -3.09 2.17
CA GLU A 395 -27.75 -2.68 2.98
C GLU A 395 -27.39 -1.65 4.07
N LEU A 396 -26.17 -1.71 4.62
CA LEU A 396 -25.75 -0.85 5.73
C LEU A 396 -25.57 0.62 5.30
N GLN A 397 -25.23 0.89 4.03
CA GLN A 397 -25.13 2.25 3.50
C GLN A 397 -25.50 2.31 2.01
N GLN A 398 -26.72 2.74 1.70
CA GLN A 398 -27.29 2.62 0.36
C GLN A 398 -27.04 3.80 -0.59
N GLU A 399 -26.65 4.96 -0.06
CA GLU A 399 -26.46 6.17 -0.87
C GLU A 399 -25.12 6.84 -0.59
N MET A 400 -24.54 7.40 -1.65
CA MET A 400 -23.42 8.33 -1.53
C MET A 400 -23.92 9.67 -0.98
N PHE A 401 -23.22 10.22 0.01
CA PHE A 401 -23.65 11.42 0.70
C PHE A 401 -22.53 12.45 0.91
N ILE A 402 -22.93 13.65 1.31
CA ILE A 402 -22.06 14.73 1.78
C ILE A 402 -22.54 15.17 3.17
N GLU A 403 -21.63 15.23 4.14
CA GLU A 403 -21.89 15.85 5.44
C GLU A 403 -21.84 17.37 5.28
N ILE A 404 -22.90 18.07 5.69
CA ILE A 404 -23.02 19.53 5.60
C ILE A 404 -23.43 20.07 6.96
N ASN A 405 -22.74 21.10 7.44
CA ASN A 405 -23.11 21.78 8.68
C ASN A 405 -24.51 22.43 8.58
N PRO A 406 -25.36 22.41 9.64
CA PRO A 406 -26.71 22.99 9.61
C PRO A 406 -26.75 24.46 9.17
N LYS A 407 -25.74 25.26 9.55
CA LYS A 407 -25.63 26.67 9.13
C LYS A 407 -25.52 26.78 7.62
N VAL A 408 -24.59 26.04 7.02
CA VAL A 408 -24.35 26.03 5.57
C VAL A 408 -25.57 25.48 4.83
N ALA A 409 -26.17 24.41 5.35
CA ALA A 409 -27.37 23.81 4.78
C ALA A 409 -28.54 24.82 4.73
N ALA A 410 -28.76 25.59 5.82
CA ALA A 410 -29.77 26.64 5.87
C ALA A 410 -29.48 27.79 4.88
N GLU A 411 -28.22 28.26 4.81
CA GLU A 411 -27.79 29.30 3.87
C GLU A 411 -27.98 28.87 2.41
N LYS A 412 -27.78 27.58 2.10
CA LYS A 412 -27.93 26.99 0.76
C LYS A 412 -29.33 26.47 0.47
N GLY A 413 -30.25 26.52 1.44
CA GLY A 413 -31.61 25.99 1.30
C GLY A 413 -31.68 24.46 1.12
N ILE A 414 -30.71 23.72 1.66
CA ILE A 414 -30.61 22.26 1.53
C ILE A 414 -31.18 21.61 2.79
N ARG A 415 -32.10 20.65 2.63
CA ARG A 415 -32.64 19.86 3.75
C ARG A 415 -31.93 18.51 3.86
N ASN A 416 -31.93 17.95 5.06
CA ASN A 416 -31.41 16.60 5.28
C ASN A 416 -32.12 15.57 4.39
N GLY A 417 -31.36 14.69 3.74
CA GLY A 417 -31.87 13.65 2.84
C GLY A 417 -32.17 14.12 1.41
N GLU A 418 -32.20 15.43 1.14
CA GLU A 418 -32.36 15.96 -0.23
C GLU A 418 -31.08 15.75 -1.06
N ARG A 419 -31.21 15.92 -2.38
CA ARG A 419 -30.07 15.89 -3.30
C ARG A 419 -29.36 17.24 -3.31
N ALA A 420 -28.03 17.19 -3.37
CA ALA A 420 -27.16 18.35 -3.48
C ALA A 420 -26.16 18.13 -4.63
N TRP A 421 -25.87 19.21 -5.36
CA TRP A 421 -24.74 19.25 -6.28
C TRP A 421 -23.49 19.75 -5.55
N VAL A 422 -22.41 18.99 -5.69
CA VAL A 422 -21.08 19.37 -5.21
C VAL A 422 -20.24 19.71 -6.42
N SER A 423 -19.78 20.94 -6.51
CA SER A 423 -18.92 21.43 -7.60
C SER A 423 -17.53 21.76 -7.08
N THR A 424 -16.50 21.50 -7.89
CA THR A 424 -15.10 21.77 -7.51
C THR A 424 -14.35 22.48 -8.63
N PRO A 425 -13.13 23.01 -8.36
CA PRO A 425 -12.31 23.66 -9.38
C PRO A 425 -11.93 22.79 -10.58
N THR A 426 -12.12 21.47 -10.51
CA THR A 426 -11.90 20.57 -11.67
C THR A 426 -12.98 20.73 -12.74
N GLY A 427 -14.11 21.37 -12.41
CA GLY A 427 -15.30 21.44 -13.25
C GLY A 427 -16.26 20.26 -13.06
N ALA A 428 -15.90 19.28 -12.21
CA ALA A 428 -16.81 18.19 -11.86
C ALA A 428 -18.02 18.70 -11.07
N ARG A 429 -19.17 18.09 -11.31
CA ARG A 429 -20.39 18.28 -10.50
C ARG A 429 -20.90 16.91 -10.05
N LEU A 430 -20.89 16.63 -8.76
CA LEU A 430 -21.34 15.36 -8.20
C LEU A 430 -22.72 15.52 -7.62
N ASN A 431 -23.67 14.65 -7.99
CA ASN A 431 -24.98 14.62 -7.37
C ASN A 431 -24.93 13.63 -6.19
N VAL A 432 -25.14 14.10 -4.96
CA VAL A 432 -25.08 13.25 -3.74
C VAL A 432 -26.19 13.60 -2.75
N GLN A 433 -26.45 12.72 -1.78
CA GLN A 433 -27.44 12.97 -0.74
C GLN A 433 -26.85 13.90 0.33
N ALA A 434 -27.60 14.89 0.78
CA ALA A 434 -27.19 15.74 1.89
C ALA A 434 -27.42 15.05 3.23
N MET A 435 -26.38 14.95 4.06
CA MET A 435 -26.47 14.59 5.46
C MET A 435 -26.19 15.83 6.30
N VAL A 436 -27.24 16.48 6.79
CA VAL A 436 -27.10 17.71 7.58
C VAL A 436 -26.74 17.34 9.02
N THR A 437 -25.55 17.74 9.46
CA THR A 437 -24.99 17.29 10.75
C THR A 437 -23.97 18.28 11.32
N GLU A 438 -23.87 18.36 12.65
CA GLU A 438 -22.88 19.18 13.35
C GLU A 438 -21.49 18.51 13.45
N ARG A 439 -21.32 17.30 12.87
CA ARG A 439 -20.04 16.58 12.85
C ARG A 439 -18.94 17.30 12.08
N VAL A 440 -19.31 18.14 11.11
CA VAL A 440 -18.39 18.97 10.33
C VAL A 440 -18.57 20.45 10.70
N GLY A 441 -17.46 21.20 10.69
CA GLY A 441 -17.47 22.64 10.89
C GLY A 441 -18.20 23.39 9.76
N PRO A 442 -18.62 24.65 9.99
CA PRO A 442 -19.33 25.44 8.99
C PRO A 442 -18.49 25.81 7.75
N ASP A 443 -17.19 25.55 7.77
CA ASP A 443 -16.24 25.78 6.67
C ASP A 443 -15.87 24.49 5.93
N THR A 444 -16.39 23.33 6.36
CA THR A 444 -15.91 22.02 5.93
C THR A 444 -17.07 21.10 5.57
N VAL A 445 -16.87 20.27 4.54
CA VAL A 445 -17.76 19.16 4.17
C VAL A 445 -16.96 17.87 4.11
N PHE A 446 -17.63 16.75 4.39
CA PHE A 446 -17.04 15.41 4.31
C PHE A 446 -17.78 14.56 3.27
N MET A 447 -17.04 13.79 2.48
CA MET A 447 -17.60 12.81 1.55
C MET A 447 -16.81 11.49 1.61
N PRO A 448 -17.46 10.33 1.69
CA PRO A 448 -16.76 9.04 1.67
C PRO A 448 -16.23 8.69 0.27
N PHE A 449 -15.11 7.98 0.16
CA PHE A 449 -14.51 7.67 -1.16
C PHE A 449 -14.87 6.29 -1.75
N HIS A 450 -15.75 5.53 -1.09
CA HIS A 450 -16.04 4.12 -1.46
C HIS A 450 -16.99 3.93 -2.65
N PHE A 451 -17.52 5.01 -3.22
CA PHE A 451 -18.61 4.93 -4.19
C PHE A 451 -18.13 5.09 -5.63
N SER A 452 -18.85 4.44 -6.54
CA SER A 452 -18.73 4.56 -8.00
C SER A 452 -20.06 4.11 -8.63
N GLY A 453 -20.22 4.31 -9.94
CA GLY A 453 -21.40 3.86 -10.69
C GLY A 453 -22.44 4.95 -10.94
N ARG A 454 -22.24 6.18 -10.44
CA ARG A 454 -22.83 7.40 -11.00
C ARG A 454 -21.71 8.31 -11.49
N TRP A 455 -21.98 9.07 -12.55
CA TRP A 455 -21.04 10.01 -13.15
C TRP A 455 -21.70 11.33 -13.45
N GLN A 456 -21.47 12.30 -12.57
CA GLN A 456 -22.00 13.66 -12.69
C GLN A 456 -23.52 13.74 -12.83
N GLY A 457 -24.23 12.95 -12.03
CA GLY A 457 -25.68 12.84 -11.99
C GLY A 457 -26.24 11.65 -12.76
N GLU A 458 -25.50 11.12 -13.72
CA GLU A 458 -25.98 10.03 -14.59
C GLU A 458 -25.64 8.66 -14.01
N ASP A 459 -26.57 7.71 -14.05
CA ASP A 459 -26.31 6.32 -13.64
C ASP A 459 -25.50 5.60 -14.72
N MET A 460 -24.43 4.91 -14.31
CA MET A 460 -23.55 4.15 -15.20
C MET A 460 -24.02 2.70 -15.42
N LEU A 461 -25.19 2.31 -14.89
CA LEU A 461 -25.71 0.94 -14.93
C LEU A 461 -25.62 0.28 -16.32
N ALA A 462 -25.95 1.02 -17.38
CA ALA A 462 -25.92 0.52 -18.76
C ALA A 462 -24.52 0.11 -19.26
N TYR A 463 -23.46 0.49 -18.55
CA TYR A 463 -22.07 0.26 -18.93
C TYR A 463 -21.40 -0.86 -18.11
N TYR A 464 -22.12 -1.44 -17.16
CA TYR A 464 -21.69 -2.66 -16.49
C TYR A 464 -22.15 -3.90 -17.29
N PRO A 465 -21.39 -5.00 -17.26
CA PRO A 465 -21.89 -6.28 -17.75
C PRO A 465 -23.20 -6.67 -17.06
N ALA A 466 -24.08 -7.34 -17.78
CA ALA A 466 -25.39 -7.74 -17.26
C ALA A 466 -25.24 -8.58 -15.98
N GLY A 467 -25.96 -8.17 -14.92
CA GLY A 467 -25.93 -8.84 -13.62
C GLY A 467 -24.68 -8.56 -12.77
N ALA A 468 -23.79 -7.68 -13.23
CA ALA A 468 -22.48 -7.49 -12.61
C ALA A 468 -22.27 -6.08 -12.03
N ALA A 469 -23.26 -5.19 -12.15
CA ALA A 469 -23.23 -3.88 -11.49
C ALA A 469 -23.30 -4.04 -9.96
N PRO A 470 -22.60 -3.18 -9.19
CA PRO A 470 -22.73 -3.19 -7.74
C PRO A 470 -24.17 -2.83 -7.33
N ILE A 471 -24.61 -3.38 -6.21
CA ILE A 471 -25.96 -3.18 -5.66
C ILE A 471 -26.14 -1.70 -5.32
N VAL A 472 -25.12 -1.10 -4.69
CA VAL A 472 -25.08 0.33 -4.37
C VAL A 472 -24.19 1.07 -5.37
N ARG A 473 -24.77 2.08 -6.03
CA ARG A 473 -24.08 2.98 -6.97
C ARG A 473 -24.13 4.42 -6.45
N GLY A 474 -23.07 5.17 -6.69
CA GLY A 474 -22.97 6.56 -6.26
C GLY A 474 -21.84 7.30 -6.97
N GLU A 475 -21.73 8.58 -6.69
CA GLU A 475 -20.64 9.41 -7.24
C GLU A 475 -19.31 9.05 -6.58
N ALA A 476 -18.24 9.00 -7.37
CA ALA A 476 -16.90 8.96 -6.83
C ALA A 476 -16.44 10.37 -6.44
N ILE A 477 -16.15 10.61 -5.15
CA ILE A 477 -15.62 11.91 -4.70
C ILE A 477 -14.36 12.33 -5.48
N ASN A 478 -13.53 11.36 -5.87
CA ASN A 478 -12.28 11.63 -6.57
C ASN A 478 -12.44 12.06 -8.04
N THR A 479 -13.65 11.98 -8.59
CA THR A 479 -13.99 12.72 -9.81
C THR A 479 -13.86 14.23 -9.60
N ALA A 480 -14.14 14.71 -8.38
CA ALA A 480 -14.11 16.12 -8.01
C ALA A 480 -12.82 16.56 -7.27
N THR A 481 -12.03 15.63 -6.74
CA THR A 481 -10.76 15.95 -6.08
C THR A 481 -9.74 16.53 -7.06
N THR A 482 -9.08 17.62 -6.65
CA THR A 482 -8.19 18.44 -7.47
C THR A 482 -6.79 17.86 -7.66
N TYR A 483 -5.97 18.57 -8.45
CA TYR A 483 -4.53 18.34 -8.56
C TYR A 483 -3.81 18.66 -7.24
N GLY A 484 -2.86 17.81 -6.84
CA GLY A 484 -1.97 18.03 -5.70
C GLY A 484 -1.28 16.73 -5.28
N TYR A 485 0.01 16.82 -4.92
CA TYR A 485 0.85 15.64 -4.67
C TYR A 485 1.90 15.90 -3.58
N ASP A 486 2.13 14.96 -2.68
CA ASP A 486 3.19 15.03 -1.68
C ASP A 486 4.57 15.23 -2.32
N SER A 487 5.40 16.10 -1.72
CA SER A 487 6.67 16.54 -2.27
C SER A 487 7.80 15.52 -2.17
N VAL A 488 7.55 14.35 -1.57
CA VAL A 488 8.50 13.24 -1.46
C VAL A 488 8.01 12.00 -2.22
N THR A 489 6.74 11.65 -2.07
CA THR A 489 6.17 10.36 -2.48
C THR A 489 5.23 10.45 -3.69
N MET A 490 4.85 11.66 -4.13
CA MET A 490 3.78 11.87 -5.12
C MET A 490 2.40 11.32 -4.70
N MET A 491 2.17 11.12 -3.40
CA MET A 491 0.86 10.75 -2.89
C MET A 491 -0.15 11.88 -3.09
N GLN A 492 -1.34 11.57 -3.60
CA GLN A 492 -2.35 12.58 -3.99
C GLN A 492 -2.91 13.35 -2.78
N GLU A 493 -3.13 14.66 -2.94
CA GLU A 493 -3.72 15.55 -1.94
C GLU A 493 -5.25 15.37 -1.84
N THR A 494 -5.69 14.21 -1.33
CA THR A 494 -7.12 13.84 -1.26
C THR A 494 -7.86 14.34 -0.03
N LYS A 495 -7.16 14.92 0.93
CA LYS A 495 -7.70 15.26 2.26
C LYS A 495 -8.03 16.73 2.44
N THR A 496 -7.60 17.57 1.50
CA THR A 496 -7.81 19.00 1.56
C THR A 496 -7.93 19.55 0.14
N THR A 497 -9.15 19.89 -0.25
CA THR A 497 -9.44 20.67 -1.45
C THR A 497 -10.63 21.58 -1.16
N VAL A 498 -11.17 22.27 -2.16
CA VAL A 498 -12.30 23.17 -2.01
C VAL A 498 -13.47 22.80 -2.92
N CYS A 499 -14.68 23.06 -2.45
CA CYS A 499 -15.90 22.86 -3.21
C CYS A 499 -16.92 23.98 -2.95
N ASN A 500 -17.99 23.94 -3.74
CA ASN A 500 -19.24 24.64 -3.46
C ASN A 500 -20.37 23.60 -3.49
N VAL A 501 -21.38 23.83 -2.67
CA VAL A 501 -22.56 22.99 -2.58
C VAL A 501 -23.79 23.83 -2.90
N GLU A 502 -24.71 23.26 -3.67
CA GLU A 502 -26.00 23.84 -4.01
C GLU A 502 -27.10 22.78 -3.99
N ARG A 503 -28.34 23.20 -3.82
CA ARG A 503 -29.50 22.31 -3.90
C ARG A 503 -29.64 21.76 -5.33
N ALA A 504 -29.97 20.47 -5.46
CA ALA A 504 -30.06 19.81 -6.76
C ALA A 504 -31.30 20.13 -7.57
#